data_AF-A0A6A3AD32-F1
#
_entry.id   AF-A0A6A3AD32-F1
#
_cell.length_a   1.000
_cell.length_b   1.000
_cell.length_c   1.000
_cell.angle_alpha   90.00
_cell.angle_beta   90.00
_cell.angle_gamma   90.00
#
_symmetry.space_group_name_H-M   'P 1'
#
loop_
_entity.id
_entity.type
_entity.pdbx_description
1 polymer ?
#
loop_
_entity_poly.entity_id
_entity_poly.type
_entity_poly.pdbx_seq_one_letter_code
_entity_poly.pdbx_strand_id
1 'polypeptide(L)'
;MTLAIGDGANDVSMIQMSDVGVGISGQEGRQAVMASDFAMGQFRFLVPLLLVHGHWNYKRMGYMILYNFYRNDVFVLVLFWYVLFTCFTLTTSITEWSSVLCSLIYASLPTIVVGILDKDLIRRTLLKYPQLYGVGQRHECYNKKLFW
;
A
#
# COMPACT_ATOMS: atom_id res chain seq x y z
N MET A 1 -11.93 9.68 1.05
CA MET A 1 -10.54 10.12 0.83
C MET A 1 -10.55 11.60 0.51
N THR A 2 -10.33 12.39 1.54
CA THR A 2 -10.13 13.83 1.49
C THR A 2 -8.66 14.15 1.76
N LEU A 3 -8.16 15.23 1.17
CA LEU A 3 -6.81 15.73 1.41
C LEU A 3 -6.92 17.20 1.77
N ALA A 4 -6.35 17.60 2.89
CA ALA A 4 -6.27 19.00 3.30
C ALA A 4 -4.83 19.51 3.23
N ILE A 5 -4.71 20.79 2.88
CA ILE A 5 -3.42 21.47 2.73
C ILE A 5 -3.48 22.77 3.51
N GLY A 6 -2.43 23.08 4.26
CA GLY A 6 -2.32 24.34 4.99
C GLY A 6 -0.88 24.71 5.31
N ASP A 7 -0.65 25.98 5.62
CA ASP A 7 0.66 26.54 5.96
C ASP A 7 0.68 27.21 7.35
N GLY A 8 -0.50 27.52 7.90
CA GLY A 8 -0.67 28.22 9.17
C GLY A 8 -1.25 27.39 10.31
N ALA A 9 -1.27 28.00 11.50
CA ALA A 9 -1.88 27.43 12.71
C ALA A 9 -3.41 27.22 12.57
N ASN A 10 -4.06 28.10 11.80
CA ASN A 10 -5.50 28.06 11.57
C ASN A 10 -5.94 26.82 10.78
N ASP A 11 -5.05 26.27 9.96
CA ASP A 11 -5.33 25.11 9.12
C ASP A 11 -5.12 23.78 9.86
N VAL A 12 -4.54 23.81 11.07
CA VAL A 12 -4.21 22.60 11.84
C VAL A 12 -5.44 21.72 12.07
N SER A 13 -6.58 22.33 12.43
CA SER A 13 -7.83 21.59 12.65
C SER A 13 -8.37 20.97 11.35
N MET A 14 -8.23 21.67 10.23
CA MET A 14 -8.61 21.16 8.90
C MET A 14 -7.72 19.99 8.47
N ILE A 15 -6.40 20.12 8.66
CA ILE A 15 -5.40 19.09 8.35
C ILE A 15 -5.68 17.82 9.15
N GLN A 16 -5.90 17.95 10.46
CA GLN A 16 -6.16 16.82 11.36
C GLN A 16 -7.49 16.10 11.10
N MET A 17 -8.47 16.80 10.51
CA MET A 17 -9.78 16.22 10.19
C MET A 17 -9.79 15.51 8.82
N SER A 18 -8.77 15.70 7.99
CA SER A 18 -8.68 15.09 6.66
C SER A 18 -8.07 13.68 6.68
N ASP A 19 -8.37 12.86 5.67
CA ASP A 19 -7.76 11.52 5.56
C ASP A 19 -6.25 11.59 5.31
N VAL A 20 -5.78 12.65 4.65
CA VAL A 20 -4.35 12.93 4.40
C VAL A 20 -4.07 14.41 4.57
N GLY A 21 -3.25 14.75 5.55
CA GLY A 21 -2.85 16.13 5.83
C GLY A 21 -1.51 16.51 5.21
N VAL A 22 -1.46 17.61 4.45
CA VAL A 22 -0.21 18.12 3.85
C VAL A 22 0.11 19.53 4.35
N GLY A 23 1.22 19.68 5.06
CA GLY A 23 1.69 20.96 5.57
C GLY A 23 2.68 21.61 4.61
N ILE A 24 2.46 22.88 4.28
CA ILE A 24 3.42 23.70 3.52
C ILE A 24 4.27 24.50 4.51
N SER A 25 5.59 24.42 4.37
CA SER A 25 6.54 25.18 5.17
C SER A 25 6.55 26.65 4.72
N GLY A 26 5.65 27.45 5.31
CA GLY A 26 5.56 28.90 5.10
C GLY A 26 6.46 29.72 6.03
N GLN A 27 6.37 31.05 5.87
CA GLN A 27 7.02 32.04 6.76
C GLN A 27 6.21 32.27 8.05
N GLU A 28 4.92 31.92 8.07
CA GLU A 28 4.00 32.18 9.18
C GLU A 28 4.12 31.19 10.37
N GLY A 29 5.02 30.21 10.26
CA GLY A 29 5.29 29.25 11.32
C GLY A 29 5.35 27.81 10.82
N ARG A 30 5.72 26.88 11.70
CA ARG A 30 5.84 25.44 11.38
C ARG A 30 4.71 24.60 11.95
N GLN A 31 3.67 25.21 12.50
CA GLN A 31 2.61 24.49 13.22
C GLN A 31 1.79 23.57 12.29
N ALA A 32 1.41 24.05 11.10
CA ALA A 32 0.70 23.24 10.10
C ALA A 32 1.55 22.03 9.67
N VAL A 33 2.86 22.25 9.48
CA VAL A 33 3.82 21.20 9.10
C VAL A 33 3.96 20.15 10.20
N MET A 34 4.06 20.57 11.46
CA MET A 34 4.17 19.65 12.60
C MET A 34 2.90 18.83 12.84
N ALA A 35 1.74 19.34 12.43
CA ALA A 35 0.46 18.66 12.56
C ALA A 35 0.04 17.89 11.29
N SER A 36 0.86 17.90 10.23
CA SER A 36 0.57 17.23 8.95
C SER A 36 1.29 15.89 8.79
N ASP A 37 0.73 14.99 7.97
CA ASP A 37 1.37 13.71 7.61
C ASP A 37 2.54 13.91 6.65
N PHE A 38 2.40 14.87 5.71
CA PHE A 38 3.44 15.19 4.73
C PHE A 38 3.81 16.67 4.79
N ALA A 39 5.11 16.93 5.00
CA ALA A 39 5.69 18.26 4.94
C ALA A 39 6.27 18.57 3.56
N MET A 40 5.91 19.72 2.97
CA MET A 40 6.48 20.18 1.71
C MET A 40 6.89 21.65 1.77
N GLY A 41 7.88 22.05 0.97
CA GLY A 41 8.28 23.45 0.89
C GLY A 41 7.34 24.32 0.04
N GLN A 42 6.70 23.76 -0.99
CA GLN A 42 5.90 24.51 -1.96
C GLN A 42 4.77 23.65 -2.53
N PHE A 43 3.66 24.29 -2.89
CA PHE A 43 2.48 23.64 -3.47
C PHE A 43 2.78 22.83 -4.75
N ARG A 44 3.79 23.24 -5.54
CA ARG A 44 4.18 22.54 -6.78
C ARG A 44 4.55 21.05 -6.57
N PHE A 45 5.00 20.68 -5.37
CA PHE A 45 5.40 19.31 -5.05
C PHE A 45 4.22 18.38 -4.75
N LEU A 46 3.01 18.93 -4.58
CA LEU A 46 1.81 18.15 -4.38
C LEU A 46 1.47 17.29 -5.61
N VAL A 47 1.63 17.86 -6.81
CA VAL A 47 1.35 17.17 -8.08
C VAL A 47 2.17 15.87 -8.22
N PRO A 48 3.52 15.88 -8.08
CA PRO A 48 4.30 14.65 -8.12
C PRO A 48 4.11 13.76 -6.88
N LEU A 49 3.69 14.29 -5.72
CA LEU A 49 3.32 13.42 -4.60
C LEU A 49 2.09 12.57 -4.98
N LEU A 50 1.01 13.21 -5.40
CA LEU A 50 -0.24 12.51 -5.69
C LEU A 50 -0.16 11.64 -6.95
N LEU A 51 0.18 12.23 -8.09
CA LEU A 51 0.12 11.52 -9.38
C LEU A 51 1.16 10.41 -9.50
N VAL A 52 2.31 10.55 -8.83
CA VAL A 52 3.40 9.57 -8.96
C VAL A 52 3.43 8.66 -7.74
N HIS A 53 3.62 9.22 -6.54
CA HIS A 53 3.77 8.40 -5.33
C HIS A 53 2.43 7.82 -4.88
N GLY A 54 1.34 8.58 -4.99
CA GLY A 54 -0.02 8.09 -4.70
C GLY A 54 -0.42 6.93 -5.61
N HIS A 55 -0.22 7.08 -6.94
CA HIS A 55 -0.52 6.02 -7.91
C HIS A 55 0.28 4.74 -7.63
N TRP A 56 1.60 4.85 -7.46
CA TRP A 56 2.46 3.70 -7.16
C TRP A 56 2.07 3.04 -5.85
N ASN A 57 1.86 3.82 -4.78
CA ASN A 57 1.53 3.28 -3.46
C ASN A 57 0.19 2.53 -3.48
N TYR A 58 -0.83 3.12 -4.11
CA TYR A 58 -2.14 2.47 -4.23
C TYR A 58 -2.05 1.12 -4.94
N LYS A 59 -1.31 1.05 -6.05
CA LYS A 59 -1.15 -0.20 -6.80
C LYS A 59 -0.33 -1.24 -6.04
N ARG A 60 0.81 -0.84 -5.46
CA ARG A 60 1.68 -1.71 -4.65
C ARG A 60 0.92 -2.33 -3.48
N MET A 61 0.16 -1.51 -2.75
CA MET A 61 -0.62 -1.97 -1.60
C MET A 61 -1.71 -2.96 -2.04
N GLY A 62 -2.44 -2.66 -3.11
CA GLY A 62 -3.47 -3.56 -3.64
C GLY A 62 -2.92 -4.93 -4.03
N TYR A 63 -1.82 -4.95 -4.81
CA TYR A 63 -1.15 -6.19 -5.20
C TYR A 63 -0.57 -6.94 -4.00
N MET A 64 0.07 -6.24 -3.06
CA MET A 64 0.67 -6.85 -1.87
C MET A 64 -0.39 -7.56 -1.02
N ILE A 65 -1.54 -6.92 -0.79
CA ILE A 65 -2.64 -7.52 -0.01
C ILE A 65 -3.16 -8.77 -0.71
N LEU A 66 -3.55 -8.67 -1.99
CA LEU A 66 -4.09 -9.80 -2.76
C LEU A 66 -3.11 -10.97 -2.82
N TYR A 67 -1.83 -10.70 -3.08
CA TYR A 67 -0.79 -11.72 -3.14
C TYR A 67 -0.56 -12.40 -1.78
N ASN A 68 -0.65 -11.66 -0.67
CA ASN A 68 -0.49 -12.23 0.66
C ASN A 68 -1.60 -13.25 0.98
N PHE A 69 -2.86 -12.88 0.69
CA PHE A 69 -4.00 -13.78 0.86
C PHE A 69 -3.90 -15.01 -0.04
N TYR A 70 -3.64 -14.82 -1.33
CA TYR A 70 -3.48 -15.93 -2.29
C TYR A 70 -2.42 -16.93 -1.83
N ARG A 71 -1.25 -16.45 -1.40
CA ARG A 71 -0.16 -17.31 -0.95
C ARG A 71 -0.50 -18.05 0.34
N ASN A 72 -1.16 -17.39 1.30
CA ASN A 72 -1.56 -18.02 2.55
C ASN A 72 -2.59 -19.13 2.30
N ASP A 73 -3.58 -18.85 1.45
CA ASP A 73 -4.61 -19.81 1.07
C ASP A 73 -4.02 -21.04 0.37
N VAL A 74 -3.11 -20.85 -0.60
CA VAL A 74 -2.39 -21.97 -1.24
C VAL A 74 -1.62 -22.81 -0.22
N PHE A 75 -0.94 -22.18 0.74
CA PHE A 75 -0.20 -22.91 1.78
C PHE A 75 -1.13 -23.77 2.66
N VAL A 76 -2.27 -23.21 3.07
CA VAL A 76 -3.29 -23.94 3.85
C VAL A 76 -3.93 -25.06 3.01
N LEU A 77 -4.19 -24.81 1.73
CA LEU A 77 -4.79 -25.77 0.80
C LEU A 77 -3.88 -27.00 0.57
N VAL A 78 -2.56 -26.79 0.50
CA VAL A 78 -1.58 -27.90 0.43
C VAL A 78 -1.64 -28.76 1.69
N LEU A 79 -1.68 -28.15 2.88
CA LEU A 79 -1.82 -28.88 4.14
C LEU A 79 -3.17 -29.61 4.22
N PHE A 80 -4.25 -28.97 3.76
CA PHE A 80 -5.59 -29.56 3.71
C PHE A 80 -5.62 -30.84 2.85
N TRP A 81 -5.04 -30.79 1.64
CA TRP A 81 -4.93 -31.98 0.78
C TRP A 81 -4.10 -33.11 1.41
N TYR A 82 -3.04 -32.78 2.14
CA TYR A 82 -2.24 -33.76 2.84
C TYR A 82 -3.02 -34.47 3.96
N VAL A 83 -3.81 -33.71 4.72
CA VAL A 83 -4.68 -34.27 5.77
C VAL A 83 -5.72 -35.22 5.17
N LEU A 84 -6.29 -34.88 4.00
CA LEU A 84 -7.21 -35.77 3.28
C LEU A 84 -6.53 -37.08 2.86
N PHE A 85 -5.32 -37.01 2.32
CA PHE A 85 -4.57 -38.21 1.92
C PHE A 85 -4.23 -39.12 3.11
N THR A 86 -4.02 -38.54 4.29
CA THR A 86 -3.67 -39.27 5.51
C THR A 86 -4.91 -39.65 6.35
N CYS A 87 -6.12 -39.61 5.76
CA CYS A 87 -7.37 -39.95 6.43
C CYS A 87 -7.59 -39.19 7.76
N PHE A 88 -7.33 -37.87 7.77
CA PHE A 88 -7.43 -37.00 8.95
C PHE A 88 -6.49 -37.34 10.12
N THR A 89 -5.47 -38.15 9.88
CA THR A 89 -4.38 -38.31 10.82
C THR A 89 -3.59 -37.00 10.82
N LEU A 90 -3.67 -36.23 11.91
CA LEU A 90 -3.17 -34.86 12.09
C LEU A 90 -1.63 -34.72 12.05
N THR A 91 -0.97 -35.55 11.25
CA THR A 91 0.47 -35.50 10.98
C THR A 91 0.76 -34.39 9.99
N THR A 92 1.90 -33.72 10.12
CA THR A 92 2.36 -32.69 9.19
C THR A 92 3.51 -33.23 8.35
N SER A 93 3.48 -33.03 7.03
CA SER A 93 4.66 -33.32 6.18
C SER A 93 5.80 -32.33 6.39
N ILE A 94 5.49 -31.12 6.88
CA ILE A 94 6.44 -30.02 6.99
C ILE A 94 6.86 -29.90 8.45
N THR A 95 8.16 -29.96 8.71
CA THR A 95 8.75 -29.68 10.03
C THR A 95 8.44 -28.25 10.46
N GLU A 96 8.18 -28.01 11.74
CA GLU A 96 7.80 -26.68 12.26
C GLU A 96 8.77 -25.57 11.83
N TRP A 97 10.07 -25.81 11.94
CA TRP A 97 11.11 -24.88 11.48
C TRP A 97 11.06 -24.58 9.98
N SER A 98 10.77 -25.59 9.16
CA SER A 98 10.66 -25.42 7.71
C SER A 98 9.42 -24.62 7.32
N SER A 99 8.30 -24.80 8.05
CA SER A 99 7.09 -24.00 7.88
C SER A 99 7.33 -22.52 8.20
N VAL A 100 8.03 -22.25 9.30
CA VAL A 100 8.42 -20.89 9.72
C VAL A 100 9.35 -20.25 8.69
N LEU A 101 10.38 -20.96 8.24
CA LEU A 101 11.33 -20.45 7.23
C LEU A 101 10.63 -20.20 5.88
N CYS A 102 9.74 -21.10 5.46
CA CYS A 102 8.96 -20.94 4.23
C CYS A 102 8.11 -19.67 4.28
N SER A 103 7.39 -19.45 5.39
CA SER A 103 6.49 -18.31 5.58
C SER A 103 7.23 -16.97 5.77
N LEU A 104 8.32 -16.98 6.55
CA LEU A 104 9.05 -15.75 6.88
C LEU A 104 10.05 -15.35 5.81
N ILE A 105 10.83 -16.28 5.27
CA ILE A 105 11.92 -15.93 4.36
C ILE A 105 11.44 -16.03 2.92
N TYR A 106 11.05 -17.22 2.49
CA TYR A 106 10.75 -17.49 1.08
C TYR A 106 9.46 -16.81 0.61
N ALA A 107 8.50 -16.64 1.50
CA ALA A 107 7.22 -16.06 1.19
C ALA A 107 7.16 -14.53 1.41
N SER A 108 7.72 -14.03 2.52
CA SER A 108 7.61 -12.60 2.84
C SER A 108 8.60 -11.74 2.05
N LEU A 109 9.85 -12.19 1.84
CA LEU A 109 10.87 -11.39 1.16
C LEU A 109 10.46 -11.03 -0.28
N PRO A 110 9.99 -11.95 -1.14
CA PRO A 110 9.56 -11.58 -2.49
C PRO A 110 8.36 -10.63 -2.47
N THR A 111 7.43 -10.83 -1.51
CA THR A 111 6.25 -9.96 -1.37
C THR A 111 6.66 -8.54 -1.02
N ILE A 112 7.63 -8.37 -0.10
CA ILE A 112 8.16 -7.07 0.30
C ILE A 112 8.94 -6.42 -0.86
N VAL A 113 9.79 -7.19 -1.54
CA VAL A 113 10.59 -6.69 -2.68
C VAL A 113 9.68 -6.17 -3.79
N VAL A 114 8.66 -6.94 -4.17
CA VAL A 114 7.67 -6.51 -5.17
C VAL A 114 6.86 -5.31 -4.64
N GLY A 115 6.39 -5.36 -3.40
CA GLY A 115 5.63 -4.26 -2.79
C GLY A 115 6.37 -2.92 -2.72
N ILE A 116 7.71 -2.93 -2.62
CA ILE A 116 8.51 -1.70 -2.49
C ILE A 116 9.07 -1.24 -3.86
N LEU A 117 9.56 -2.17 -4.67
CA LEU A 117 10.31 -1.84 -5.87
C LEU A 117 9.46 -1.78 -7.13
N ASP A 118 8.29 -2.40 -7.15
CA ASP A 118 7.47 -2.47 -8.35
C ASP A 118 7.00 -1.07 -8.79
N LYS A 119 7.18 -0.78 -10.08
CA LYS A 119 6.82 0.49 -10.71
C LYS A 119 6.16 0.16 -12.03
N ASP A 120 4.84 0.26 -12.05
CA ASP A 120 4.06 -0.05 -13.24
C ASP A 120 4.31 0.93 -14.40
N LEU A 121 4.45 2.21 -14.08
CA LEU A 121 4.61 3.29 -15.05
C LEU A 121 5.75 4.23 -14.64
N ILE A 122 6.43 4.75 -15.65
CA ILE A 122 7.50 5.74 -15.48
C ILE A 122 6.90 7.06 -14.98
N ARG A 123 7.62 7.73 -14.07
CA ARG A 123 7.26 9.04 -13.51
C ARG A 123 6.84 10.08 -14.56
N ARG A 124 7.53 10.12 -15.70
CA ARG A 124 7.24 11.04 -16.82
C ARG A 124 5.86 10.79 -17.43
N THR A 125 5.46 9.53 -17.56
CA THR A 125 4.16 9.14 -18.13
C THR A 125 3.02 9.53 -17.20
N LEU A 126 3.16 9.29 -15.89
CA LEU A 126 2.16 9.66 -14.89
C LEU A 126 1.94 11.17 -14.79
N LEU A 127 3.01 11.97 -14.94
CA LEU A 127 2.90 13.43 -14.98
C LEU A 127 2.32 13.97 -16.30
N LYS A 128 2.57 13.28 -17.42
CA LYS A 128 2.05 13.67 -18.74
C LYS A 128 0.56 13.35 -18.89
N TYR A 129 0.09 12.26 -18.28
CA TYR A 129 -1.30 11.76 -18.40
C TYR A 129 -1.97 11.64 -17.02
N PRO A 130 -2.47 12.75 -16.44
CA PRO A 130 -3.08 12.74 -15.10
C PRO A 130 -4.37 11.89 -15.03
N GLN A 131 -5.00 11.61 -16.17
CA GLN A 131 -6.20 10.75 -16.28
C GLN A 131 -5.97 9.34 -15.72
N LEU A 132 -4.73 8.85 -15.73
CA LEU A 132 -4.37 7.53 -15.19
C LEU A 132 -4.61 7.43 -13.67
N TYR A 133 -4.64 8.54 -12.95
CA TYR A 133 -4.94 8.57 -11.53
C TYR A 133 -6.40 8.14 -11.22
N GLY A 134 -7.31 8.27 -12.19
CA GLY A 134 -8.71 7.87 -12.04
C GLY A 134 -8.92 6.37 -11.79
N VAL A 135 -7.90 5.53 -12.06
CA VAL A 135 -7.90 4.10 -11.71
C VAL A 135 -7.96 3.91 -10.18
N GLY A 136 -7.25 4.75 -9.43
CA GLY A 136 -7.27 4.73 -7.97
C GLY A 136 -8.60 5.15 -7.38
N GLN A 137 -9.23 6.17 -7.97
CA GLN A 137 -10.55 6.68 -7.55
C GLN A 137 -11.68 5.68 -7.81
N ARG A 138 -11.56 4.86 -8.87
CA ARG A 138 -12.54 3.83 -9.22
C ARG A 138 -12.32 2.50 -8.48
N HIS A 139 -11.34 2.44 -7.58
CA HIS A 139 -11.01 1.26 -6.80
C HIS A 139 -10.70 0.02 -7.66
N GLU A 140 -10.04 0.20 -8.80
CA GLU A 140 -9.83 -0.90 -9.77
C GLU A 140 -8.75 -1.90 -9.33
N CYS A 141 -7.72 -1.46 -8.57
CA CYS A 141 -6.62 -2.34 -8.16
C CYS A 141 -6.94 -3.20 -6.93
N TYR A 142 -7.96 -2.84 -6.15
CA TYR A 142 -8.38 -3.59 -4.98
C TYR A 142 -9.91 -3.60 -4.92
N ASN A 143 -10.49 -4.74 -5.27
CA ASN A 143 -11.93 -4.94 -5.33
C ASN A 143 -12.28 -6.34 -4.80
N LYS A 144 -13.49 -6.51 -4.26
CA LYS A 144 -14.02 -7.80 -3.81
C LYS A 144 -13.96 -8.86 -4.92
N LYS A 145 -14.16 -8.46 -6.19
CA LYS A 145 -14.05 -9.36 -7.35
C LYS A 145 -12.63 -9.88 -7.63
N LEU A 146 -11.60 -9.15 -7.19
CA LEU A 146 -10.21 -9.58 -7.34
C LEU A 146 -9.75 -10.41 -6.13
N PHE A 147 -10.44 -10.26 -5.01
CA PHE A 147 -10.13 -10.95 -3.76
C PHE A 147 -10.71 -12.37 -3.70
N TRP A 148 -11.95 -12.54 -4.18
CA TRP A 148 -12.62 -13.82 -4.33
C TRP A 148 -12.28 -14.46 -5.67
#